data_AF-A0A2S0KU45-F1
#
_entry.id   AF-A0A2S0KU45-F1
#
_cell.length_a   1.000
_cell.length_b   1.000
_cell.length_c   1.000
_cell.angle_alpha   90.00
_cell.angle_beta   90.00
_cell.angle_gamma   90.00
#
_symmetry.space_group_name_H-M   'P 1'
#
loop_
_entity.id
_entity.type
_entity.pdbx_description
1 polymer ?
#
loop_
_entity_poly.entity_id
_entity_poly.type
_entity_poly.pdbx_seq_one_letter_code
_entity_poly.pdbx_strand_id
1 'polypeptide(L)'
;MIQSGTLEIPVDAAGFDLDCDEFVTEISFDGESLGTRLWPPFFWNVPERFRGRRVACRIVRRTSIGPIFGELGSGEAARPAWTRNRIPGGFPLRHPVVEPRFRRV
;
A
#
# COMPACT_ATOMS: atom_id res chain seq x y z
N MET A 1 1.97 -6.02 -6.76
CA MET A 1 0.55 -6.39 -6.95
C MET A 1 -0.27 -5.12 -7.10
N ILE A 2 -1.26 -5.12 -7.98
CA ILE A 2 -2.23 -4.03 -8.14
C ILE A 2 -3.62 -4.60 -7.93
N GLN A 3 -4.42 -3.95 -7.08
CA GLN A 3 -5.84 -4.21 -6.89
C GLN A 3 -6.60 -2.93 -7.29
N SER A 4 -7.66 -3.09 -8.06
CA SER A 4 -8.52 -1.98 -8.49
C SER A 4 -9.98 -2.38 -8.32
N GLY A 5 -10.82 -1.43 -7.94
CA GLY A 5 -12.25 -1.66 -7.76
C GLY A 5 -13.00 -0.38 -7.50
N THR A 6 -14.27 -0.49 -7.15
CA THR A 6 -15.09 0.64 -6.71
C THR A 6 -15.38 0.51 -5.23
N LEU A 7 -15.31 1.63 -4.50
CA LEU A 7 -15.45 1.69 -3.05
C LEU A 7 -16.47 2.76 -2.67
N GLU A 8 -17.43 2.40 -1.81
CA GLU A 8 -18.34 3.36 -1.19
C GLU A 8 -17.69 3.90 0.09
N ILE A 9 -17.46 5.22 0.16
CA ILE A 9 -16.85 5.86 1.32
C ILE A 9 -17.96 6.38 2.25
N PRO A 10 -17.99 5.98 3.54
CA PRO A 10 -18.94 6.52 4.49
C PRO A 10 -18.86 8.04 4.61
N VAL A 11 -19.99 8.71 4.82
CA VAL A 11 -20.06 10.17 4.98
C VAL A 11 -19.29 10.67 6.22
N ASP A 12 -19.23 9.83 7.25
CA ASP A 12 -18.57 10.05 8.53
C ASP A 12 -17.16 9.46 8.59
N ALA A 13 -16.56 9.07 7.45
CA ALA A 13 -15.23 8.48 7.45
C ALA A 13 -14.11 9.51 7.72
N ALA A 14 -13.45 9.40 8.87
CA ALA A 14 -12.21 10.15 9.15
C ALA A 14 -11.02 9.61 8.35
N GLY A 15 -10.97 8.28 8.22
CA GLY A 15 -9.87 7.55 7.63
C GLY A 15 -10.18 6.06 7.53
N PHE A 16 -9.21 5.26 7.13
CA PHE A 16 -9.33 3.81 7.11
C PHE A 16 -8.01 3.12 7.40
N ASP A 17 -8.11 1.93 7.98
CA ASP A 17 -7.02 0.96 8.09
C ASP A 17 -7.05 -0.01 6.91
N LEU A 18 -5.88 -0.45 6.47
CA LEU A 18 -5.73 -1.51 5.49
C LEU A 18 -4.72 -2.54 5.99
N ASP A 19 -5.03 -3.83 5.85
CA ASP A 19 -4.02 -4.86 6.08
C ASP A 19 -3.11 -4.98 4.85
N CYS A 20 -1.85 -4.59 5.01
CA CYS A 20 -0.91 -4.51 3.90
C CYS A 20 0.06 -5.69 3.85
N ASP A 21 -0.06 -6.70 4.72
CA ASP A 21 0.90 -7.81 4.85
C ASP A 21 2.36 -7.30 4.98
N GLU A 22 2.57 -6.18 5.68
CA GLU A 22 3.85 -5.47 5.84
C GLU A 22 4.47 -4.91 4.53
N PHE A 23 3.74 -4.94 3.41
CA PHE A 23 4.22 -4.41 2.15
C PHE A 23 4.09 -2.89 2.04
N VAL A 24 5.01 -2.31 1.27
CA VAL A 24 4.92 -0.93 0.82
C VAL A 24 3.64 -0.76 0.01
N THR A 25 2.77 0.12 0.48
CA THR A 25 1.42 0.26 -0.07
C THR A 25 1.12 1.71 -0.39
N GLU A 26 0.67 1.94 -1.61
CA GLU A 26 0.11 3.20 -2.07
C GLU A 26 -1.36 2.99 -2.41
N ILE A 27 -2.20 3.96 -2.08
CA ILE A 27 -3.62 3.95 -2.41
C ILE A 27 -4.03 5.26 -3.10
N SER A 28 -4.94 5.15 -4.07
CA SER A 28 -5.53 6.30 -4.73
C SER A 28 -7.04 6.17 -4.89
N PHE A 29 -7.73 7.31 -4.82
CA PHE A 29 -9.16 7.48 -5.09
C PHE A 29 -9.34 8.37 -6.33
N ASP A 30 -10.12 7.89 -7.31
CA ASP A 30 -10.34 8.57 -8.59
C ASP A 30 -9.04 9.02 -9.29
N GLY A 31 -7.96 8.26 -9.09
CA GLY A 31 -6.62 8.57 -9.62
C GLY A 31 -5.77 9.49 -8.74
N GLU A 32 -6.34 10.10 -7.70
CA GLU A 32 -5.61 10.94 -6.74
C GLU A 32 -4.95 10.08 -5.64
N SER A 33 -3.62 10.16 -5.52
CA SER A 33 -2.88 9.43 -4.48
C SER A 33 -3.15 9.99 -3.09
N LEU A 34 -3.46 9.13 -2.13
CA LEU A 34 -3.52 9.47 -0.70
C LEU A 34 -2.16 9.30 -0.01
N GLY A 35 -1.13 8.93 -0.78
CA GLY A 35 0.23 8.74 -0.33
C GLY A 35 0.60 7.30 -0.02
N THR A 36 1.91 7.09 0.17
CA THR A 36 2.52 5.78 0.38
C THR A 36 2.76 5.51 1.87
N ARG A 37 2.58 4.26 2.29
CA ARG A 37 2.97 3.76 3.61
C ARG A 37 3.97 2.63 3.45
N LEU A 38 5.06 2.76 4.20
CA LEU A 38 6.20 1.85 4.15
C LEU A 38 6.20 0.88 5.33
N TRP A 39 5.58 1.28 6.44
CA TRP A 39 5.50 0.51 7.68
C TRP A 39 4.16 0.80 8.40
N PRO A 40 3.72 -0.09 9.31
CA PRO A 40 2.57 0.15 10.17
C PRO A 40 2.73 1.41 11.05
N PRO A 41 1.64 2.12 11.38
CA PRO A 41 0.26 1.81 11.06
C PRO A 41 -0.09 2.12 9.60
N PHE A 42 -0.78 1.18 8.94
CA PHE A 42 -1.31 1.34 7.59
C PHE A 42 -2.64 2.06 7.61
N PHE A 43 -2.56 3.37 7.88
CA PHE A 43 -3.71 4.25 7.99
C PHE A 43 -3.59 5.44 7.04
N TRP A 44 -4.73 5.79 6.43
CA TRP A 44 -4.88 6.96 5.59
C TRP A 44 -6.10 7.77 6.04
N ASN A 45 -5.94 9.09 6.03
CA ASN A 45 -7.06 10.01 6.18
C ASN A 45 -7.90 9.98 4.89
N VAL A 46 -9.22 10.07 5.05
CA VAL A 46 -10.13 10.27 3.92
C VAL A 46 -10.31 11.78 3.74
N PRO A 47 -9.88 12.36 2.61
CA PRO A 47 -10.18 13.75 2.29
C PRO A 47 -11.68 14.00 2.24
N GLU A 48 -12.13 15.13 2.78
CA GLU A 48 -13.56 15.45 2.94
C GLU A 48 -14.34 15.37 1.62
N ARG A 49 -13.72 15.79 0.50
CA ARG A 49 -14.30 15.72 -0.85
C ARG A 49 -14.67 14.32 -1.35
N PHE A 50 -14.17 13.26 -0.71
CA PHE A 50 -14.45 11.86 -1.05
C PHE A 50 -15.46 11.21 -0.10
N ARG A 51 -15.80 11.83 1.03
CA ARG A 51 -16.76 11.27 1.99
C ARG A 51 -18.17 11.19 1.39
N GLY A 52 -18.86 10.08 1.64
CA GLY A 52 -20.22 9.84 1.13
C GLY A 52 -20.28 9.53 -0.38
N ARG A 53 -19.14 9.28 -1.03
CA ARG A 53 -19.06 9.06 -2.48
C ARG A 53 -18.63 7.64 -2.80
N ARG A 54 -19.11 7.19 -3.96
CA ARG A 54 -18.58 6.04 -4.67
C ARG A 54 -17.37 6.47 -5.49
N VAL A 55 -16.20 5.88 -5.24
CA VAL A 55 -14.94 6.25 -5.91
C VAL A 55 -14.27 5.04 -6.55
N ALA A 56 -13.52 5.27 -7.63
CA ALA A 56 -12.58 4.29 -8.14
C ALA A 56 -11.38 4.19 -7.18
N CYS A 57 -11.16 3.01 -6.60
CA CYS A 57 -10.07 2.76 -5.67
C CYS A 57 -8.99 1.91 -6.34
N ARG A 58 -7.72 2.31 -6.20
CA ARG A 58 -6.57 1.55 -6.65
C ARG A 58 -5.55 1.40 -5.53
N ILE A 59 -5.11 0.18 -5.28
CA ILE A 59 -4.13 -0.18 -4.26
C ILE A 59 -2.93 -0.80 -4.95
N VAL A 60 -1.74 -0.24 -4.73
CA VAL A 60 -0.48 -0.72 -5.29
C VAL A 60 0.40 -1.20 -4.15
N ARG A 61 0.66 -2.52 -4.12
CA ARG A 61 1.53 -3.18 -3.14
C ARG A 61 2.85 -3.59 -3.77
N ARG A 62 3.96 -3.21 -3.15
CA ARG A 62 5.31 -3.53 -3.61
C ARG A 62 6.01 -4.38 -2.56
N THR A 63 6.56 -5.47 -3.05
CA THR A 63 7.31 -6.46 -2.29
C THR A 63 8.66 -5.91 -1.80
N SER A 64 9.21 -4.90 -2.48
CA SER A 64 10.49 -4.29 -2.13
C SER A 64 10.43 -2.77 -2.02
N ILE A 65 11.11 -2.23 -1.00
CA ILE A 65 11.44 -0.81 -0.87
C ILE A 65 12.59 -0.39 -1.81
N GLY A 66 13.22 -1.35 -2.51
CA GLY A 66 14.36 -1.12 -3.41
C GLY A 66 14.21 0.08 -4.35
N PRO A 67 13.05 0.30 -5.00
CA PRO A 67 12.84 1.47 -5.87
C PRO A 67 13.03 2.84 -5.18
N ILE A 68 12.94 2.93 -3.85
CA ILE A 68 13.17 4.18 -3.08
C ILE A 68 14.67 4.47 -2.94
N PHE A 69 15.50 3.43 -2.92
CA PHE A 69 16.95 3.55 -2.75
C PHE A 69 17.70 3.65 -4.09
N GLY A 70 16.97 3.78 -5.21
CA GLY A 70 17.53 3.76 -6.56
C GLY A 70 17.90 2.35 -7.03
N GLU A 71 18.41 2.25 -8.27
CA GLU A 71 19.11 1.03 -8.67
C GLU A 71 20.31 0.86 -7.74
N LEU A 72 20.36 -0.26 -7.02
CA LEU A 72 21.57 -0.68 -6.32
C LEU A 72 22.65 -0.82 -7.40
N GLY A 73 23.51 0.19 -7.50
CA GLY A 73 24.71 0.17 -8.32
C GLY A 73 25.63 -0.93 -7.80
N SER A 74 25.36 -2.17 -8.19
CA SER A 74 26.25 -3.32 -8.10
C SER A 74 25.48 -4.54 -8.57
N GLY A 75 25.92 -5.08 -9.70
CA GLY A 75 25.47 -6.35 -10.21
C GLY A 75 25.47 -7.44 -9.13
N GLU A 76 24.62 -8.42 -9.35
CA GLU A 76 24.35 -9.60 -8.53
C GLU A 76 25.61 -10.29 -7.92
N ALA A 77 26.79 -10.07 -8.53
CA ALA A 77 28.09 -10.57 -8.12
C ALA A 77 28.70 -9.93 -6.84
N ALA A 78 28.25 -8.76 -6.38
CA ALA A 78 28.87 -8.08 -5.21
C ALA A 78 28.10 -8.26 -3.89
N ARG A 79 27.00 -9.03 -3.88
CA ARG A 79 26.15 -9.16 -2.69
C ARG A 79 26.71 -10.21 -1.70
N PRO A 80 27.02 -9.84 -0.45
CA PRO A 80 27.42 -10.81 0.58
C PRO A 80 26.35 -11.88 0.80
N ALA A 81 26.76 -13.12 1.02
CA ALA A 81 25.84 -14.26 1.17
C ALA A 81 24.76 -14.06 2.26
N TRP A 82 25.07 -13.29 3.31
CA TRP A 82 24.13 -12.97 4.39
C TRP A 82 22.93 -12.10 3.97
N THR A 83 22.98 -11.47 2.79
CA THR A 83 21.88 -10.63 2.26
C THR A 83 20.83 -11.43 1.47
N ARG A 84 21.11 -12.69 1.10
CA ARG A 84 20.22 -13.52 0.26
C ARG A 84 18.86 -13.81 0.88
N ASN A 85 18.78 -13.88 2.22
CA ASN A 85 17.54 -14.21 2.94
C ASN A 85 16.81 -12.97 3.47
N ARG A 86 17.30 -11.76 3.16
CA ARG A 86 16.67 -10.48 3.56
C ARG A 86 16.14 -9.71 2.37
N ILE A 87 15.86 -10.40 1.26
CA ILE A 87 15.29 -9.78 0.07
C ILE A 87 13.86 -9.36 0.42
N PRO A 88 13.56 -8.05 0.44
CA PRO A 88 12.19 -7.59 0.57
C PRO A 88 11.39 -8.18 -0.60
N GLY A 89 10.38 -8.99 -0.29
CA GLY A 89 9.53 -9.62 -1.30
C GLY A 89 9.52 -11.14 -1.38
N GLY A 90 10.29 -11.83 -0.54
CA GLY A 90 10.25 -13.28 -0.43
C GLY A 90 9.04 -13.83 0.34
N PHE A 91 8.18 -12.96 0.88
CA PHE A 91 6.98 -13.38 1.61
C PHE A 91 5.79 -13.40 0.66
N PRO A 92 5.01 -14.49 0.60
CA PRO A 92 3.79 -14.51 -0.18
C PRO A 92 2.79 -13.50 0.40
N LEU A 93 2.07 -12.80 -0.47
CA LEU A 93 0.89 -12.03 -0.09
C LEU A 93 -0.11 -12.99 0.56
N ARG A 94 -0.45 -12.76 1.82
CA ARG A 94 -1.38 -13.60 2.57
C ARG A 94 -2.82 -13.21 2.24
N HIS A 95 -3.07 -11.93 2.00
CA HIS A 95 -4.39 -11.37 1.73
C HIS A 95 -4.41 -10.69 0.35
N PRO A 96 -4.67 -11.43 -0.75
CA PRO A 96 -4.64 -10.87 -2.10
C PRO A 96 -5.74 -9.82 -2.32
N VAL A 97 -6.90 -9.98 -1.67
CA VAL A 97 -7.97 -8.98 -1.68
C VAL A 97 -8.07 -8.38 -0.29
N VAL A 98 -7.89 -7.07 -0.19
CA VAL A 98 -7.99 -6.36 1.08
C VAL A 98 -9.06 -5.28 0.97
N GLU A 99 -9.93 -5.23 1.96
CA GLU A 99 -10.99 -4.22 2.09
C GLU A 99 -10.58 -3.15 3.10
N PRO A 100 -10.72 -1.86 2.77
CA PRO A 100 -10.51 -0.76 3.70
C PRO A 100 -11.48 -0.82 4.88
N ARG A 101 -10.96 -0.75 6.11
CA ARG A 101 -11.76 -0.65 7.34
C ARG A 101 -11.88 0.80 7.76
N PHE A 102 -13.01 1.43 7.45
CA PHE A 102 -13.23 2.84 7.76
C PHE A 102 -13.39 3.09 9.27
N ARG A 103 -12.73 4.14 9.74
CA ARG A 103 -12.94 4.72 11.06
C ARG A 103 -13.91 5.90 10.94
N ARG A 104 -14.95 5.88 11.76
CA ARG A 104 -15.97 6.93 11.81
C ARG A 104 -15.58 8.01 12.83
N VAL A 105 -16.00 9.25 12.57
CA VAL A 105 -15.88 10.39 13.48
C VAL A 105 -17.19 10.66 14.20
#